data_AF-E1LTC8-F1
#
_entry.id   AF-E1LTC8-F1
#
_cell.length_a   1.000
_cell.length_b   1.000
_cell.length_c   1.000
_cell.angle_alpha   90.00
_cell.angle_beta   90.00
_cell.angle_gamma   90.00
#
_symmetry.space_group_name_H-M   'P 1'
#
loop_
_entity.id
_entity.type
_entity.pdbx_description
1 polymer ?
#
loop_
_entity_poly.entity_id
_entity_poly.type
_entity_poly.pdbx_seq_one_letter_code
_entity_poly.pdbx_strand_id
1 'polypeptide(L)'
;MGIDWEDILGVEEELAEAYDDLVNEAMDDYLGESDEWQRGNNNHYVVGVWNGEKVRFKHKWGNHEFSEQEINDLLSDKVIRFPYTINKREQDIVGKLEHLEYKGRKYVGFSPSNWKK
;
A
#
# COMPACT_ATOMS: atom_id res chain seq x y z
N MET A 1 47.37 -11.37 41.60
CA MET A 1 47.04 -11.63 40.19
C MET A 1 45.57 -11.32 40.05
N GLY A 2 45.26 -10.04 39.87
CA GLY A 2 43.89 -9.61 39.58
C GLY A 2 43.63 -9.93 38.12
N ILE A 3 42.51 -10.55 37.82
CA ILE A 3 42.02 -10.63 36.46
C ILE A 3 41.71 -9.19 36.07
N ASP A 4 42.43 -8.66 35.08
CA ASP A 4 42.17 -7.36 34.48
C ASP A 4 40.77 -7.38 33.86
N TRP A 5 39.84 -6.63 34.45
CA TRP A 5 38.43 -6.58 34.01
C TRP A 5 38.25 -5.81 32.70
N GLU A 6 39.29 -5.15 32.19
CA GLU A 6 39.30 -4.48 30.88
C GLU A 6 39.52 -5.48 29.72
N ASP A 7 39.91 -6.74 29.99
CA ASP A 7 40.10 -7.78 28.96
C ASP A 7 38.82 -8.60 28.70
N ILE A 8 37.80 -8.50 29.57
CA ILE A 8 36.51 -9.21 29.41
C ILE A 8 35.53 -8.39 28.57
N LEU A 9 35.59 -7.05 28.61
CA LEU A 9 34.68 -6.19 27.85
C LEU A 9 35.09 -6.00 26.39
N GLY A 10 36.31 -6.39 26.00
CA GLY A 10 36.77 -6.35 24.60
C GLY A 10 36.33 -7.56 23.76
N VAL A 11 35.71 -8.59 24.37
CA VAL A 11 35.33 -9.83 23.69
C VAL A 11 33.83 -9.87 23.32
N GLU A 12 33.00 -9.00 23.88
CA GLU A 12 31.58 -8.88 23.51
C GLU A 12 31.34 -7.90 22.33
N GLU A 13 32.30 -7.09 21.93
CA GLU A 13 32.17 -6.19 20.78
C GLU A 13 32.37 -6.94 19.44
N GLU A 14 33.27 -7.94 19.39
CA GLU A 14 33.49 -8.75 18.17
C GLU A 14 32.33 -9.70 17.84
N LEU A 15 31.52 -10.11 18.82
CA LEU A 15 30.34 -10.96 18.54
C LEU A 15 29.14 -10.15 18.06
N ALA A 16 29.02 -8.88 18.42
CA ALA A 16 27.94 -8.02 17.95
C ALA A 16 28.16 -7.57 16.50
N GLU A 17 29.39 -7.18 16.15
CA GLU A 17 29.72 -6.76 14.78
C GLU A 17 29.71 -7.94 13.80
N ALA A 18 30.20 -9.12 14.21
CA ALA A 18 30.09 -10.33 13.39
C ALA A 18 28.64 -10.83 13.23
N TYR A 19 27.73 -10.52 14.18
CA TYR A 19 26.31 -10.83 14.06
C TYR A 19 25.59 -9.85 13.13
N ASP A 20 25.92 -8.56 13.18
CA ASP A 20 25.26 -7.57 12.33
C ASP A 20 25.61 -7.77 10.85
N ASP A 21 26.86 -8.11 10.53
CA ASP A 21 27.30 -8.40 9.15
C ASP A 21 26.70 -9.71 8.61
N LEU A 22 26.62 -10.78 9.43
CA LEU A 22 25.94 -12.03 9.06
C LEU A 22 24.42 -11.88 8.94
N VAL A 23 23.80 -11.02 9.76
CA VAL A 23 22.36 -10.74 9.68
C VAL A 23 22.07 -9.92 8.42
N ASN A 24 22.90 -8.95 8.06
CA ASN A 24 22.70 -8.17 6.85
C ASN A 24 22.94 -9.00 5.57
N GLU A 25 23.96 -9.88 5.53
CA GLU A 25 24.20 -10.80 4.40
C GLU A 25 23.07 -11.85 4.26
N ALA A 26 22.60 -12.43 5.37
CA ALA A 26 21.47 -13.34 5.34
C ALA A 26 20.13 -12.63 5.02
N MET A 27 20.00 -11.34 5.36
CA MET A 27 18.80 -10.56 5.06
C MET A 27 18.77 -10.11 3.60
N ASP A 28 19.92 -9.82 2.96
CA ASP A 28 19.97 -9.48 1.53
C ASP A 28 19.63 -10.70 0.64
N ASP A 29 20.09 -11.91 0.99
CA ASP A 29 19.65 -13.14 0.31
C ASP A 29 18.17 -13.47 0.59
N TYR A 30 17.61 -13.08 1.74
CA TYR A 30 16.20 -13.26 2.07
C TYR A 30 15.28 -12.17 1.44
N LEU A 31 15.80 -10.96 1.23
CA LEU A 31 15.09 -9.82 0.61
C LEU A 31 15.25 -9.76 -0.91
N GLY A 32 16.30 -10.39 -1.47
CA GLY A 32 16.58 -10.41 -2.91
C GLY A 32 15.59 -11.23 -3.75
N GLU A 33 14.88 -12.21 -3.15
CA GLU A 33 13.88 -13.02 -3.85
C GLU A 33 12.43 -12.73 -3.46
N SER A 34 12.18 -11.96 -2.40
CA SER A 34 10.81 -11.70 -1.92
C SER A 34 10.16 -10.42 -2.46
N ASP A 35 10.94 -9.51 -3.07
CA ASP A 35 10.40 -8.29 -3.69
C ASP A 35 9.94 -8.47 -5.15
N GLU A 36 10.39 -9.54 -5.84
CA GLU A 36 9.95 -9.83 -7.21
C GLU A 36 8.69 -10.71 -7.31
N TRP A 37 8.27 -11.36 -6.22
CA TRP A 37 7.03 -12.15 -6.20
C TRP A 37 5.77 -11.33 -5.90
N GLN A 38 5.88 -10.11 -5.40
CA GLN A 38 4.70 -9.26 -5.16
C GLN A 38 4.29 -8.40 -6.37
N ARG A 39 5.00 -8.52 -7.50
CA ARG A 39 4.64 -7.87 -8.78
C ARG A 39 3.52 -8.58 -9.57
N GLY A 40 2.96 -9.67 -9.05
CA GLY A 40 2.03 -10.54 -9.80
C GLY A 40 0.53 -10.26 -9.64
N ASN A 41 0.08 -9.54 -8.60
CA ASN A 41 -1.35 -9.29 -8.40
C ASN A 41 -1.60 -8.04 -7.53
N ASN A 42 -1.26 -6.87 -8.05
CA ASN A 42 -1.47 -5.57 -7.39
C ASN A 42 -2.93 -5.09 -7.45
N ASN A 43 -3.86 -5.96 -7.07
CA ASN A 43 -5.23 -5.55 -6.78
C ASN A 43 -5.25 -5.11 -5.30
N HIS A 44 -4.50 -4.05 -4.99
CA HIS A 44 -4.46 -3.50 -3.64
C HIS A 44 -5.88 -3.04 -3.29
N TYR A 45 -6.51 -3.72 -2.34
CA TYR A 45 -7.86 -3.41 -1.90
C TYR A 45 -7.78 -2.56 -0.64
N VAL A 46 -8.51 -1.46 -0.64
CA VAL A 46 -8.71 -0.64 0.54
C VAL A 46 -9.94 -1.17 1.27
N VAL A 47 -9.77 -1.48 2.56
CA VAL A 47 -10.86 -1.83 3.45
C VAL A 47 -11.05 -0.68 4.42
N GLY A 48 -12.29 -0.21 4.56
CA GLY A 48 -12.61 0.88 5.47
C GLY A 48 -14.07 0.85 5.89
N VAL A 49 -14.46 1.82 6.71
CA VAL A 49 -15.85 2.03 7.10
C VAL A 49 -16.38 3.21 6.31
N TRP A 50 -17.40 2.97 5.47
CA TRP A 50 -18.09 4.01 4.71
C TRP A 50 -19.56 3.98 5.10
N ASN A 51 -20.10 5.14 5.49
CA ASN A 51 -21.49 5.29 5.94
C ASN A 51 -21.92 4.30 7.05
N GLY A 52 -20.99 3.91 7.92
CA GLY A 52 -21.22 2.94 9.01
C GLY A 52 -21.11 1.47 8.59
N GLU A 53 -20.87 1.18 7.31
CA GLU A 53 -20.69 -0.17 6.78
C GLU A 53 -19.23 -0.47 6.47
N LYS A 54 -18.78 -1.70 6.75
CA LYS A 54 -17.46 -2.16 6.31
C LYS A 54 -17.48 -2.40 4.81
N VAL A 55 -16.75 -1.58 4.07
CA VAL A 55 -16.63 -1.66 2.63
C VAL A 55 -15.23 -2.06 2.20
N ARG A 56 -15.15 -2.68 1.03
CA ARG A 56 -13.88 -2.94 0.35
C ARG A 56 -13.99 -2.44 -1.08
N PHE A 57 -13.00 -1.67 -1.52
CA PHE A 57 -12.91 -1.18 -2.89
C PHE A 57 -11.45 -1.23 -3.36
N LYS A 58 -11.23 -1.06 -4.66
CA LYS A 58 -9.87 -1.08 -5.22
C LYS A 58 -9.16 0.24 -4.94
N HIS A 59 -7.91 0.17 -4.50
CA HIS A 59 -7.00 1.31 -4.34
C HIS A 59 -6.69 2.00 -5.68
N LYS A 60 -6.90 1.29 -6.79
CA LYS A 60 -6.68 1.78 -8.15
C LYS A 60 -7.98 1.83 -8.93
N TRP A 61 -8.19 2.92 -9.66
CA TRP A 61 -9.26 3.08 -10.63
C TRP A 61 -8.70 3.46 -12.00
N GLY A 62 -8.89 2.59 -13.00
CA GLY A 62 -8.27 2.75 -14.31
C GLY A 62 -6.74 2.75 -14.18
N ASN A 63 -6.11 3.87 -14.54
CA ASN A 63 -4.68 4.13 -14.37
C ASN A 63 -4.35 5.08 -13.19
N HIS A 64 -5.33 5.45 -12.35
CA HIS A 64 -5.13 6.31 -11.18
C HIS A 64 -5.07 5.49 -9.89
N GLU A 65 -4.09 5.78 -9.03
CA GLU A 65 -3.96 5.19 -7.70
C GLU A 65 -4.35 6.23 -6.67
N PHE A 66 -5.30 5.89 -5.80
CA PHE A 66 -5.83 6.83 -4.82
C PHE A 66 -4.84 7.02 -3.68
N SER A 67 -4.48 8.28 -3.41
CA SER A 67 -3.71 8.64 -2.21
C SER A 67 -4.51 8.38 -0.95
N GLU A 68 -3.84 8.25 0.20
CA GLU A 68 -4.50 8.04 1.50
C GLU A 68 -5.52 9.13 1.84
N GLN A 69 -5.27 10.37 1.44
CA GLN A 69 -6.20 11.49 1.59
C GLN A 69 -7.48 11.28 0.79
N GLU A 70 -7.35 10.87 -0.49
CA GLU A 70 -8.49 10.58 -1.37
C GLU A 70 -9.29 9.40 -0.83
N ILE A 71 -8.62 8.37 -0.32
CA ILE A 71 -9.26 7.22 0.33
C ILE A 71 -10.08 7.65 1.54
N ASN A 72 -9.51 8.48 2.42
CA ASN A 72 -10.22 8.96 3.60
C ASN A 72 -11.44 9.82 3.23
N ASP A 73 -11.31 10.67 2.21
CA ASP A 73 -12.42 11.45 1.68
C ASP A 73 -13.50 10.56 1.07
N LEU A 74 -13.13 9.53 0.30
CA LEU A 74 -14.04 8.52 -0.24
C LEU A 74 -14.79 7.76 0.87
N LEU A 75 -14.09 7.32 1.92
CA LEU A 75 -14.69 6.66 3.09
C LEU A 75 -15.60 7.59 3.91
N SER A 76 -15.39 8.90 3.81
CA SER A 76 -16.23 9.93 4.43
C SER A 76 -17.44 10.34 3.57
N ASP A 77 -17.76 9.59 2.51
CA ASP A 77 -18.80 9.91 1.51
C ASP A 77 -18.57 11.24 0.77
N LYS A 78 -17.32 11.72 0.69
CA LYS A 78 -17.00 12.92 -0.08
C LYS A 78 -16.75 12.60 -1.54
N VAL A 79 -16.94 13.62 -2.36
CA VAL A 79 -16.59 13.61 -3.78
C VAL A 79 -15.14 14.02 -3.94
N ILE A 80 -14.34 13.17 -4.57
CA ILE A 80 -12.95 13.46 -4.93
C ILE A 80 -12.85 13.88 -6.39
N ARG A 81 -11.80 14.64 -6.71
CA ARG A 81 -11.46 15.05 -8.07
C ARG A 81 -9.99 14.79 -8.32
N PHE A 82 -9.66 14.12 -9.42
CA PHE A 82 -8.28 13.88 -9.82
C PHE A 82 -8.11 13.99 -11.33
N PRO A 83 -6.95 14.46 -11.82
CA PRO A 83 -6.66 14.50 -13.23
C PRO A 83 -6.43 13.09 -13.77
N TYR A 84 -7.05 12.76 -14.89
CA TYR A 84 -6.94 11.46 -15.53
C TYR A 84 -6.72 11.60 -17.03
N THR A 85 -5.79 10.82 -17.59
CA THR A 85 -5.52 10.86 -19.04
C THR A 85 -6.29 9.75 -19.77
N ILE A 86 -7.20 10.13 -20.65
CA ILE A 86 -7.96 9.21 -21.52
C ILE A 86 -7.56 9.48 -22.97
N ASN A 87 -7.02 8.48 -23.67
CA ASN A 87 -6.69 8.59 -25.11
C ASN A 87 -5.90 9.87 -25.47
N LYS A 88 -4.87 10.20 -24.67
CA LYS A 88 -4.03 11.42 -24.81
C LYS A 88 -4.74 12.75 -24.54
N ARG A 89 -5.92 12.74 -23.91
CA ARG A 89 -6.61 13.93 -23.41
C ARG A 89 -6.63 13.89 -21.89
N GLU A 90 -6.26 15.00 -21.27
CA GLU A 90 -6.39 15.19 -19.83
C GLU A 90 -7.85 15.56 -19.51
N GLN A 91 -8.44 14.84 -18.56
CA GLN A 91 -9.79 15.07 -18.07
C GLN A 91 -9.82 14.91 -16.56
N ASP A 92 -10.42 15.87 -15.87
CA ASP A 92 -10.68 15.74 -14.44
C ASP A 92 -11.85 14.77 -14.21
N ILE A 93 -11.56 13.69 -13.49
CA ILE A 93 -12.56 12.72 -13.06
C ILE A 93 -13.05 13.14 -11.69
N VAL A 94 -14.37 13.32 -11.59
CA VAL A 94 -15.07 13.69 -10.36
C VAL A 94 -16.01 12.55 -10.00
N GLY A 95 -15.91 12.04 -8.78
CA GLY A 95 -16.73 10.90 -8.34
C GLY A 95 -16.64 10.62 -6.85
N LYS A 96 -17.38 9.60 -6.40
CA LYS A 96 -17.41 9.16 -5.00
C LYS A 96 -17.60 7.65 -4.90
N LEU A 97 -17.58 7.11 -3.68
CA LEU A 97 -17.98 5.72 -3.45
C LEU A 97 -19.49 5.56 -3.66
N GLU A 98 -19.87 4.49 -4.33
CA GLU A 98 -21.27 4.14 -4.58
C GLU A 98 -21.45 2.63 -4.59
N HIS A 99 -22.69 2.19 -4.34
CA HIS A 99 -23.06 0.79 -4.50
C HIS A 99 -23.23 0.48 -5.99
N LEU A 100 -22.30 -0.31 -6.51
CA LEU A 100 -22.30 -0.80 -7.89
C LEU A 100 -22.77 -2.25 -7.92
N GLU A 101 -23.36 -2.66 -9.04
CA GLU A 101 -23.77 -4.04 -9.27
C GLU A 101 -23.12 -4.58 -10.55
N TYR A 102 -22.43 -5.70 -10.44
CA TYR A 102 -21.84 -6.39 -11.59
C TYR A 102 -22.23 -7.86 -11.57
N LYS A 103 -22.92 -8.30 -12.63
CA LYS A 103 -23.43 -9.68 -12.79
C LYS A 103 -24.22 -10.18 -11.56
N GLY A 104 -25.07 -9.32 -10.99
CA GLY A 104 -25.88 -9.63 -9.81
C GLY A 104 -25.13 -9.65 -8.47
N ARG A 105 -23.85 -9.26 -8.46
CA ARG A 105 -23.06 -9.06 -7.23
C ARG A 105 -22.96 -7.57 -6.92
N LYS A 106 -23.49 -7.18 -5.77
CA LYS A 106 -23.36 -5.82 -5.24
C LYS A 106 -21.97 -5.64 -4.63
N TYR A 107 -21.31 -4.54 -4.92
CA TYR A 107 -20.03 -4.16 -4.36
C TYR A 107 -19.96 -2.64 -4.22
N VAL A 108 -19.14 -2.16 -3.31
CA VAL A 108 -18.87 -0.72 -3.19
C VAL A 108 -17.62 -0.41 -4.00
N GLY A 109 -17.68 0.67 -4.79
CA GLY A 109 -16.55 1.10 -5.60
C GLY A 109 -16.67 2.56 -6.01
N PHE A 110 -15.59 3.08 -6.59
CA PHE A 110 -15.57 4.44 -7.11
C PHE A 110 -16.44 4.55 -8.36
N SER A 111 -17.43 5.44 -8.30
CA SER A 111 -18.35 5.79 -9.39
C SER A 111 -18.06 7.21 -9.86
N PRO A 112 -17.48 7.40 -11.06
CA PRO A 112 -17.24 8.72 -11.64
C PRO A 112 -18.54 9.34 -12.15
N SER A 113 -18.94 10.48 -11.57
CA SER A 113 -20.15 11.20 -11.98
C SER A 113 -20.02 11.86 -13.36
N ASN A 114 -18.81 12.21 -13.78
CA ASN A 114 -18.54 12.88 -15.06
C ASN A 114 -18.08 11.92 -16.18
N TRP A 115 -18.24 10.61 -15.99
CA TRP A 115 -17.83 9.63 -16.99
C TRP A 115 -18.87 9.51 -18.10
N LYS A 116 -18.60 10.16 -19.24
CA LYS A 116 -19.35 9.92 -20.48
C LYS A 116 -18.71 8.74 -21.22
N LYS A 117 -19.46 7.65 -21.32
CA LYS A 117 -19.10 6.45 -22.09
C LYS A 117 -19.18 6.72 -23.60
#